data_AF-W4P982-F1
#
_entry.id   AF-W4P982-F1
#
_cell.length_a   1.000
_cell.length_b   1.000
_cell.length_c   1.000
_cell.angle_alpha   90.00
_cell.angle_beta   90.00
_cell.angle_gamma   90.00
#
_symmetry.space_group_name_H-M   'P 1'
#
loop_
_entity.id
_entity.type
_entity.pdbx_description
1 polymer ?
#
loop_
_entity_poly.entity_id
_entity_poly.type
_entity_poly.pdbx_seq_one_letter_code
_entity_poly.pdbx_strand_id
1 'polypeptide(L)'
;MTEESQRGFSTTRILFNIQYLPASLTFNNTDKSWANYKGKLMTLNELKEKIASSTSQTDEEMEMPEGFKKDMGTLGISDFTRSFEKNNLKFYYNGENYYTTYIRHFDDGKQPMKMAYGRYGVVRNHAYKIEIAKIWGPGSPLPPQPEDEPNDQEKQYIAVNILVSPWTIRKQTDIILE
;
A
#
# COMPACT_ATOMS: atom_id res chain seq x y z
N MET A 1 20.22 14.99 -8.03
CA MET A 1 18.91 14.71 -8.62
C MET A 1 18.22 16.04 -8.81
N THR A 2 17.96 16.47 -10.05
CA THR A 2 17.32 17.78 -10.32
C THR A 2 15.85 17.76 -9.91
N GLU A 3 15.21 18.93 -9.80
CA GLU A 3 13.79 19.06 -9.45
C GLU A 3 12.89 18.22 -10.37
N GLU A 4 13.18 18.24 -11.68
CA GLU A 4 12.46 17.47 -12.71
C GLU A 4 12.72 15.95 -12.66
N SER A 5 13.74 15.49 -11.94
CA SER A 5 14.10 14.06 -11.86
C SER A 5 13.45 13.31 -10.69
N GLN A 6 12.66 13.99 -9.85
CA GLN A 6 12.00 13.40 -8.66
C GLN A 6 10.69 12.70 -9.01
N ARG A 7 10.79 11.69 -9.87
CA ARG A 7 9.67 10.89 -10.37
C ARG A 7 9.80 9.44 -9.94
N GLY A 8 8.67 8.72 -9.96
CA GLY A 8 8.58 7.37 -9.39
C GLY A 8 9.54 6.34 -9.98
N PHE A 9 9.96 6.48 -11.25
CA PHE A 9 10.94 5.57 -11.87
C PHE A 9 12.39 5.78 -11.39
N SER A 10 12.74 7.00 -10.98
CA SER A 10 14.12 7.38 -10.69
C SER A 10 14.41 7.52 -9.20
N THR A 11 13.39 7.32 -8.36
CA THR A 11 13.48 7.55 -6.91
C THR A 11 13.44 6.24 -6.13
N THR A 12 14.39 6.07 -5.21
CA THR A 12 14.34 4.94 -4.27
C THR A 12 13.08 5.02 -3.40
N ARG A 13 12.33 3.91 -3.41
CA ARG A 13 11.10 3.75 -2.66
C ARG A 13 11.19 2.55 -1.73
N ILE A 14 10.38 2.57 -0.69
CA ILE A 14 10.20 1.47 0.25
C ILE A 14 8.85 0.85 -0.03
N LEU A 15 8.82 -0.48 -0.07
CA LEU A 15 7.61 -1.27 -0.15
C LEU A 15 7.37 -1.92 1.22
N PHE A 16 6.20 -1.65 1.81
CA PHE A 16 5.74 -2.32 3.01
C PHE A 16 4.69 -3.36 2.62
N ASN A 17 4.84 -4.58 3.11
CA ASN A 17 3.77 -5.58 3.14
C ASN A 17 3.23 -5.65 4.57
N ILE A 18 1.96 -5.31 4.73
CA ILE A 18 1.27 -5.26 6.03
C ILE A 18 -0.04 -6.02 5.92
N GLN A 19 -0.34 -6.88 6.90
CA GLN A 19 -1.65 -7.49 7.00
C GLN A 19 -2.67 -6.44 7.48
N TYR A 20 -3.60 -6.06 6.61
CA TYR A 20 -4.67 -5.11 6.93
C TYR A 20 -6.01 -5.83 6.99
N LEU A 21 -6.69 -5.74 8.13
CA LEU A 21 -8.02 -6.31 8.36
C LEU A 21 -9.00 -5.17 8.66
N PRO A 22 -9.94 -4.86 7.75
CA PRO A 22 -10.96 -3.84 7.99
C PRO A 22 -11.80 -4.18 9.22
N ALA A 23 -11.94 -3.23 10.16
CA ALA A 23 -12.73 -3.40 11.38
C ALA A 23 -14.24 -3.59 11.12
N SER A 24 -14.72 -3.22 9.92
CA SER A 24 -16.10 -3.43 9.50
C SER A 24 -16.44 -4.87 9.16
N LEU A 25 -15.44 -5.74 9.00
CA LEU A 25 -15.61 -7.15 8.63
C LEU A 25 -15.30 -8.04 9.83
N THR A 26 -16.07 -9.13 9.97
CA THR A 26 -15.78 -10.17 10.96
C THR A 26 -15.05 -11.30 10.26
N PHE A 27 -13.85 -11.61 10.74
CA PHE A 27 -13.00 -12.66 10.19
C PHE A 27 -13.06 -13.92 11.03
N ASN A 28 -13.05 -15.07 10.37
CA ASN A 28 -12.84 -16.34 11.04
C ASN A 28 -11.35 -16.51 11.33
N ASN A 29 -11.00 -17.32 12.34
CA ASN A 29 -9.60 -17.51 12.76
C ASN A 29 -8.69 -18.10 11.64
N THR A 30 -9.27 -18.72 10.62
CA THR A 30 -8.54 -19.41 9.56
C THR A 30 -8.36 -18.53 8.31
N ASP A 31 -9.39 -17.79 7.90
CA ASP A 31 -9.40 -17.02 6.66
C ASP A 31 -9.52 -15.53 6.93
N LYS A 32 -8.40 -14.83 6.74
CA LYS A 32 -8.29 -13.37 6.84
C LYS A 32 -8.41 -12.65 5.49
N SER A 33 -8.82 -13.38 4.46
CA SER A 33 -8.97 -12.85 3.10
C SER A 33 -10.24 -12.01 2.98
N TRP A 34 -10.13 -10.88 2.30
CA TRP A 34 -11.26 -9.99 2.05
C TRP A 34 -11.14 -9.32 0.68
N ALA A 35 -12.22 -8.71 0.23
CA ALA A 35 -12.28 -8.03 -1.04
C ALA A 35 -12.91 -6.63 -0.93
N ASN A 36 -12.55 -5.77 -1.86
CA ASN A 36 -13.15 -4.47 -2.07
C ASN A 36 -13.63 -4.37 -3.51
N TYR A 37 -14.91 -4.10 -3.69
CA TYR A 37 -15.48 -3.76 -4.98
C TYR A 37 -16.13 -2.38 -4.89
N LYS A 38 -15.56 -1.39 -5.60
CA LYS A 38 -16.04 0.01 -5.64
C LYS A 38 -16.39 0.59 -4.25
N GLY A 39 -15.62 0.25 -3.22
CA GLY A 39 -15.81 0.73 -1.85
C GLY A 39 -16.64 -0.20 -0.95
N LYS A 40 -17.35 -1.19 -1.50
CA LYS A 40 -18.02 -2.22 -0.71
C LYS A 40 -16.99 -3.27 -0.27
N LEU A 41 -16.79 -3.38 1.03
CA LEU A 41 -15.94 -4.39 1.66
C LEU A 41 -16.73 -5.66 1.90
N MET A 42 -16.09 -6.82 1.69
CA MET A 42 -16.70 -8.13 1.92
C MET A 42 -15.64 -9.17 2.29
N THR A 43 -16.05 -10.20 3.03
CA THR A 43 -15.23 -11.37 3.31
C THR A 43 -15.15 -12.30 2.10
N LEU A 44 -14.21 -13.27 2.12
CA LEU A 44 -14.12 -14.27 1.06
C LEU A 44 -15.41 -15.10 0.90
N ASN A 45 -16.09 -15.43 2.00
CA ASN A 45 -17.33 -16.21 1.96
C ASN A 45 -18.46 -15.40 1.31
N GLU A 46 -18.66 -14.16 1.76
CA GLU A 46 -19.66 -13.25 1.17
C GLU A 46 -19.37 -12.97 -0.31
N LEU A 47 -18.09 -12.83 -0.70
CA LEU A 47 -17.72 -12.67 -2.10
C LEU A 47 -18.15 -13.89 -2.93
N LYS A 48 -17.86 -15.11 -2.46
CA LYS A 48 -18.24 -16.34 -3.16
C LYS A 48 -19.75 -16.48 -3.29
N GLU A 49 -20.49 -16.18 -2.22
CA GLU A 49 -21.95 -16.18 -2.23
C GLU A 49 -22.51 -15.15 -3.21
N LYS A 50 -22.01 -13.91 -3.21
CA LYS A 50 -22.44 -12.87 -4.15
C LYS A 50 -22.08 -13.19 -5.60
N ILE A 51 -20.92 -13.80 -5.86
CA ILE A 51 -20.57 -14.28 -7.20
C ILE A 51 -21.55 -15.36 -7.67
N ALA A 52 -21.89 -16.32 -6.79
CA ALA A 52 -22.88 -17.34 -7.11
C ALA A 52 -24.27 -16.74 -7.36
N SER A 53 -24.71 -15.79 -6.53
CA SER A 53 -26.00 -15.10 -6.67
C SER A 53 -26.07 -14.21 -7.91
N SER A 54 -24.93 -13.71 -8.42
CA SER A 54 -24.89 -12.84 -9.59
C SER A 54 -25.43 -13.47 -10.86
N THR A 55 -25.51 -14.81 -10.95
CA THR A 55 -26.13 -15.49 -12.09
C THR A 55 -27.62 -15.23 -12.19
N SER A 56 -28.30 -15.06 -11.05
CA SER A 56 -29.76 -15.02 -10.96
C SER A 56 -30.31 -13.65 -10.54
N GLN A 57 -29.60 -12.93 -9.67
CA GLN A 57 -30.06 -11.67 -9.08
C GLN A 57 -29.46 -10.44 -9.79
N THR A 58 -30.04 -9.26 -9.57
CA THR A 58 -29.48 -7.97 -9.99
C THR A 58 -28.48 -7.41 -8.98
N ASP A 59 -27.75 -6.37 -9.36
CA ASP A 59 -26.78 -5.72 -8.46
C ASP A 59 -27.48 -5.08 -7.24
N GLU A 60 -28.69 -4.53 -7.43
CA GLU A 60 -29.49 -3.95 -6.34
C GLU A 60 -29.93 -5.01 -5.32
N GLU A 61 -30.39 -6.18 -5.79
CA GLU A 61 -30.83 -7.28 -4.93
C GLU A 61 -29.68 -7.83 -4.08
N MET A 62 -28.45 -7.80 -4.62
CA MET A 62 -27.25 -8.20 -3.90
C MET A 62 -26.67 -7.09 -3.01
N GLU A 63 -27.28 -5.90 -2.96
CA GLU A 63 -26.75 -4.68 -2.32
C GLU A 63 -25.32 -4.37 -2.78
N MET A 64 -25.08 -4.52 -4.08
CA MET A 64 -23.79 -4.31 -4.71
C MET A 64 -23.80 -3.04 -5.56
N PRO A 65 -22.65 -2.35 -5.66
CA PRO A 65 -22.50 -1.25 -6.61
C PRO A 65 -22.77 -1.72 -8.05
N GLU A 66 -23.33 -0.83 -8.85
CA GLU A 66 -23.68 -1.08 -10.26
C GLU A 66 -22.49 -1.64 -11.05
N GLY A 67 -22.75 -2.68 -11.85
CA GLY A 67 -21.78 -3.35 -12.71
C GLY A 67 -21.17 -4.61 -12.11
N PHE A 68 -21.48 -4.95 -10.86
CA PHE A 68 -20.90 -6.11 -10.17
C PHE A 68 -21.17 -7.41 -10.92
N LYS A 69 -22.41 -7.68 -11.31
CA LYS A 69 -22.79 -8.88 -12.08
C LYS A 69 -22.00 -9.03 -13.37
N LYS A 70 -21.86 -7.94 -14.13
CA LYS A 70 -21.10 -7.93 -15.39
C LYS A 70 -19.61 -8.17 -15.15
N ASP A 71 -19.05 -7.51 -14.15
CA ASP A 71 -17.64 -7.62 -13.78
C ASP A 71 -17.30 -9.03 -13.25
N MET A 72 -18.19 -9.64 -12.48
CA MET A 72 -18.04 -11.02 -11.98
C MET A 72 -18.21 -12.06 -13.09
N GLY A 73 -19.15 -11.86 -14.01
CA GLY A 73 -19.35 -12.75 -15.16
C GLY A 73 -18.13 -12.84 -16.10
N THR A 74 -17.25 -11.83 -16.09
CA THR A 74 -16.02 -11.79 -16.90
C THR A 74 -14.74 -11.94 -16.08
N LEU A 75 -14.85 -12.20 -14.77
CA LEU A 75 -13.71 -12.29 -13.87
C LEU A 75 -12.76 -13.42 -14.27
N GLY A 76 -13.31 -14.60 -14.62
CA GLY A 76 -12.52 -15.74 -15.07
C GLY A 76 -11.53 -16.27 -14.03
N ILE A 77 -11.77 -16.02 -12.74
CA ILE A 77 -10.98 -16.52 -11.61
C ILE A 77 -11.86 -17.48 -10.82
N SER A 78 -11.45 -18.75 -10.76
CA SER A 78 -12.11 -19.79 -9.96
C SER A 78 -11.48 -19.95 -8.58
N ASP A 79 -10.19 -19.67 -8.45
CA ASP A 79 -9.41 -19.96 -7.24
C ASP A 79 -8.88 -18.69 -6.57
N PHE A 80 -9.28 -18.49 -5.31
CA PHE A 80 -8.91 -17.35 -4.47
C PHE A 80 -7.65 -17.65 -3.64
N THR A 81 -6.58 -18.09 -4.29
CA THR A 81 -5.32 -18.53 -3.66
C THR A 81 -4.23 -17.46 -3.59
N ARG A 82 -4.45 -16.31 -4.23
CA ARG A 82 -3.52 -15.17 -4.26
C ARG A 82 -4.28 -13.87 -4.40
N SER A 83 -3.67 -12.76 -3.97
CA SER A 83 -4.22 -11.42 -4.17
C SER A 83 -4.26 -11.07 -5.65
N PHE A 84 -5.28 -10.31 -6.07
CA PHE A 84 -5.42 -9.84 -7.44
C PHE A 84 -6.27 -8.57 -7.52
N GLU A 85 -6.16 -7.87 -8.65
CA GLU A 85 -7.02 -6.75 -8.99
C GLU A 85 -7.53 -6.95 -10.43
N LYS A 86 -8.86 -7.03 -10.58
CA LYS A 86 -9.50 -7.20 -11.90
C LYS A 86 -10.93 -6.66 -11.87
N ASN A 87 -11.35 -5.99 -12.93
CA ASN A 87 -12.72 -5.49 -13.09
C ASN A 87 -13.22 -4.71 -11.85
N ASN A 88 -12.41 -3.80 -11.29
CA ASN A 88 -12.70 -3.03 -10.07
C ASN A 88 -12.80 -3.85 -8.76
N LEU A 89 -12.63 -5.18 -8.82
CA LEU A 89 -12.51 -6.04 -7.66
C LEU A 89 -11.04 -6.12 -7.24
N LYS A 90 -10.76 -5.67 -6.02
CA LYS A 90 -9.48 -5.86 -5.34
C LYS A 90 -9.64 -6.98 -4.32
N PHE A 91 -8.95 -8.09 -4.53
CA PHE A 91 -8.94 -9.23 -3.62
C PHE A 91 -7.61 -9.29 -2.87
N TYR A 92 -7.69 -9.33 -1.54
CA TYR A 92 -6.55 -9.36 -0.62
C TYR A 92 -6.48 -10.73 0.05
N TYR A 93 -5.64 -11.60 -0.49
CA TYR A 93 -5.42 -12.92 0.08
C TYR A 93 -4.70 -12.80 1.43
N ASN A 94 -5.24 -13.45 2.46
CA ASN A 94 -4.75 -13.39 3.84
C ASN A 94 -4.59 -11.95 4.38
N GLY A 95 -5.34 -10.99 3.83
CA GLY A 95 -5.25 -9.58 4.18
C GLY A 95 -3.92 -8.91 3.80
N GLU A 96 -3.12 -9.50 2.92
CA GLU A 96 -1.87 -8.90 2.45
C GLU A 96 -2.13 -7.56 1.76
N ASN A 97 -1.37 -6.54 2.16
CA ASN A 97 -1.59 -5.18 1.70
C ASN A 97 -0.27 -4.46 1.48
N TYR A 98 -0.13 -3.85 0.29
CA TYR A 98 1.09 -3.21 -0.16
C TYR A 98 0.97 -1.70 -0.10
N TYR A 99 1.94 -1.07 0.56
CA TYR A 99 2.07 0.37 0.67
C TYR A 99 3.46 0.80 0.18
N THR A 100 3.52 1.92 -0.52
CA THR A 100 4.78 2.51 -0.96
C THR A 100 4.96 3.91 -0.44
N THR A 101 6.19 4.25 -0.11
CA THR A 101 6.60 5.62 0.18
C THR A 101 7.98 5.88 -0.42
N TYR A 102 8.25 7.13 -0.75
CA TYR A 102 9.55 7.56 -1.26
C TYR A 102 10.45 8.00 -0.12
N ILE A 103 11.75 7.71 -0.23
CA ILE A 103 12.70 8.11 0.82
C ILE A 103 12.96 9.61 0.71
N ARG A 104 12.48 10.34 1.72
CA ARG A 104 12.67 11.78 1.85
C ARG A 104 14.01 12.08 2.54
N HIS A 105 14.83 12.93 1.91
CA HIS A 105 16.11 13.38 2.45
C HIS A 105 16.00 14.72 3.19
N PHE A 106 15.43 15.75 2.55
CA PHE A 106 15.16 17.04 3.20
C PHE A 106 13.71 17.14 3.64
N ASP A 107 13.50 17.40 4.93
CA ASP A 107 12.19 17.72 5.51
C ASP A 107 11.62 19.06 5.00
N ASP A 108 10.37 19.36 5.36
CA ASP A 108 9.69 20.58 4.92
C ASP A 108 10.30 21.84 5.56
N GLY A 109 11.03 21.69 6.67
CA GLY A 109 11.76 22.79 7.29
C GLY A 109 12.94 23.25 6.43
N LYS A 110 13.67 22.30 5.82
CA LYS A 110 14.81 22.58 4.94
C LYS A 110 14.42 22.87 3.50
N GLN A 111 13.36 22.24 3.00
CA GLN A 111 12.89 22.38 1.63
C GLN A 111 11.36 22.40 1.64
N PRO A 112 10.69 23.56 1.79
CA PRO A 112 9.22 23.62 1.91
C PRO A 112 8.49 23.53 0.56
N MET A 113 9.15 23.86 -0.54
CA MET A 113 8.54 23.87 -1.87
C MET A 113 8.38 22.44 -2.41
N LYS A 114 7.21 22.09 -2.96
CA LYS A 114 7.00 20.80 -3.63
C LYS A 114 7.99 20.63 -4.78
N MET A 115 8.47 19.41 -4.99
CA MET A 115 9.43 19.03 -6.04
C MET A 115 10.79 19.76 -5.99
N ALA A 116 11.08 20.48 -4.91
CA ALA A 116 12.34 21.19 -4.74
C ALA A 116 13.55 20.23 -4.67
N TYR A 117 14.70 20.74 -5.09
CA TYR A 117 15.92 19.96 -5.20
C TYR A 117 16.30 19.26 -3.89
N GLY A 118 16.59 17.96 -3.97
CA GLY A 118 17.07 17.16 -2.84
C GLY A 118 16.01 16.78 -1.80
N ARG A 119 14.71 17.05 -2.05
CA ARG A 119 13.63 16.57 -1.17
C ARG A 119 13.62 15.05 -1.04
N TYR A 120 13.70 14.34 -2.16
CA TYR A 120 13.77 12.89 -2.20
C TYR A 120 15.17 12.41 -2.56
N GLY A 121 15.48 11.17 -2.19
CA GLY A 121 16.70 10.48 -2.61
C GLY A 121 17.53 9.91 -1.46
N VAL A 122 18.39 8.97 -1.81
CA VAL A 122 19.33 8.34 -0.89
C VAL A 122 20.72 8.94 -1.14
N VAL A 123 21.26 9.59 -0.12
CA VAL A 123 22.58 10.21 -0.16
C VAL A 123 23.55 9.33 0.62
N ARG A 124 24.73 9.07 0.05
CA ARG A 124 25.79 8.28 0.70
C ARG A 124 26.13 8.84 2.09
N ASN A 125 26.59 7.97 2.99
CA ASN A 125 26.99 8.34 4.36
C ASN A 125 25.86 8.93 5.24
N HIS A 126 24.60 8.59 4.92
CA HIS A 126 23.45 8.92 5.75
C HIS A 126 22.71 7.63 6.14
N ALA A 127 22.24 7.59 7.38
CA ALA A 127 21.33 6.57 7.89
C ALA A 127 19.90 7.12 7.85
N TYR A 128 18.99 6.31 7.30
CA TYR A 128 17.57 6.65 7.19
C TYR A 128 16.78 5.76 8.14
N LYS A 129 16.26 6.33 9.22
CA LYS A 129 15.35 5.64 10.13
C LYS A 129 13.92 5.88 9.67
N ILE A 130 13.19 4.81 9.40
CA ILE A 130 11.85 4.83 8.83
C ILE A 130 10.88 4.30 9.88
N GLU A 131 9.92 5.11 10.28
CA GLU A 131 8.92 4.78 11.30
C GLU A 131 7.51 4.94 10.70
N ILE A 132 6.71 3.88 10.77
CA ILE A 132 5.31 3.93 10.33
C ILE A 132 4.50 4.58 11.45
N ALA A 133 3.96 5.77 11.18
CA ALA A 133 3.18 6.52 12.17
C ALA A 133 1.70 6.11 12.16
N LYS A 134 1.09 5.95 10.98
CA LYS A 134 -0.33 5.63 10.85
C LYS A 134 -0.65 5.02 9.49
N ILE A 135 -1.68 4.18 9.43
CA ILE A 135 -2.27 3.67 8.19
C ILE A 135 -3.70 4.20 8.12
N TRP A 136 -4.09 4.85 7.03
CA TRP A 136 -5.42 5.48 6.90
C TRP A 136 -6.46 4.57 6.27
N GLY A 137 -6.02 3.56 5.54
CA GLY A 137 -6.93 2.63 4.90
C GLY A 137 -6.19 1.53 4.16
N PRO A 138 -6.93 0.72 3.39
CA PRO A 138 -6.32 -0.31 2.58
C PRO A 138 -5.49 0.31 1.46
N GLY A 139 -4.28 -0.19 1.29
CA GLY A 139 -3.41 0.04 0.15
C GLY A 139 -3.74 -0.92 -1.01
N SER A 140 -2.71 -1.41 -1.69
CA SER A 140 -2.86 -2.21 -2.90
C SER A 140 -2.83 -3.73 -2.61
N PRO A 141 -3.65 -4.55 -3.28
CA PRO A 141 -3.57 -6.02 -3.16
C PRO A 141 -2.31 -6.60 -3.82
N LEU A 142 -1.73 -5.85 -4.77
CA LEU A 142 -0.53 -6.22 -5.50
C LEU A 142 0.59 -5.22 -5.24
N PRO A 143 1.88 -5.64 -5.28
CA PRO A 143 2.99 -4.70 -5.24
C PRO A 143 2.83 -3.65 -6.35
N PRO A 144 2.71 -2.36 -6.01
CA PRO A 144 2.52 -1.33 -7.02
C PRO A 144 3.77 -1.22 -7.89
N GLN A 145 3.56 -1.19 -9.20
CA GLN A 145 4.63 -0.90 -10.14
C GLN A 145 5.05 0.57 -10.01
N PRO A 146 6.30 0.94 -10.29
CA PRO A 146 6.66 2.34 -10.35
C PRO A 146 5.95 2.97 -11.54
N GLU A 147 5.45 4.18 -11.36
CA GLU A 147 4.82 4.98 -12.40
C GLU A 147 5.62 6.29 -12.55
N ASP A 148 5.56 6.92 -13.72
CA ASP A 148 6.28 8.18 -14.00
C ASP A 148 5.57 9.40 -13.38
N GLU A 149 5.12 9.27 -12.15
CA GLU A 149 4.40 10.31 -11.43
C GLU A 149 5.35 11.11 -10.53
N PRO A 150 5.08 12.41 -10.28
CA PRO A 150 5.81 13.19 -9.30
C PRO A 150 5.76 12.53 -7.91
N ASN A 151 6.88 12.56 -7.18
CA ASN A 151 6.96 11.94 -5.85
C ASN A 151 6.07 12.62 -4.79
N ASP A 152 5.86 13.94 -4.91
CA ASP A 152 4.97 14.70 -4.01
C ASP A 152 3.51 14.43 -4.38
N GLN A 153 3.01 13.25 -3.99
CA GLN A 153 1.63 12.84 -4.18
C GLN A 153 0.73 13.34 -3.05
N GLU A 154 -0.48 13.78 -3.40
CA GLU A 154 -1.48 14.27 -2.43
C GLU A 154 -2.18 13.12 -1.68
N LYS A 155 -2.18 11.92 -2.25
CA LYS A 155 -2.83 10.73 -1.67
C LYS A 155 -1.78 9.77 -1.15
N GLN A 156 -1.64 9.70 0.16
CA GLN A 156 -0.83 8.68 0.85
C GLN A 156 -1.73 7.88 1.79
N TYR A 157 -1.69 6.55 1.66
CA TYR A 157 -2.46 5.64 2.52
C TYR A 157 -1.70 5.26 3.81
N ILE A 158 -0.40 5.60 3.87
CA ILE A 158 0.50 5.35 4.98
C ILE A 158 1.22 6.66 5.35
N ALA A 159 1.19 7.00 6.63
CA ALA A 159 1.98 8.08 7.20
C ALA A 159 3.30 7.49 7.72
N VAL A 160 4.41 7.98 7.19
CA VAL A 160 5.75 7.51 7.53
C VAL A 160 6.61 8.69 7.95
N ASN A 161 7.27 8.56 9.10
CA ASN A 161 8.28 9.49 9.57
C ASN A 161 9.65 9.00 9.13
N ILE A 162 10.40 9.84 8.42
CA ILE A 162 11.75 9.52 7.96
C ILE A 162 12.72 10.46 8.65
N LEU A 163 13.58 9.89 9.50
CA LEU A 163 14.63 10.61 10.19
C LEU A 163 15.97 10.34 9.52
N VAL A 164 16.61 11.40 9.03
CA VAL A 164 17.90 11.33 8.35
C VAL A 164 19.00 11.74 9.33
N SER A 165 19.94 10.84 9.58
CA SER A 165 21.09 11.09 10.46
C SER A 165 22.40 10.88 9.69
N PRO A 166 23.45 11.66 9.97
CA PRO A 166 24.77 11.39 9.40
C PRO A 166 25.31 10.06 9.95
N TRP A 167 26.02 9.32 9.11
CA TRP A 167 26.74 8.14 9.59
C TRP A 167 27.89 8.58 10.49
N THR A 168 27.95 8.05 11.72
CA THR A 168 28.99 8.42 12.70
C THR A 168 29.88 7.22 13.03
N ILE A 169 31.19 7.45 13.06
CA ILE A 169 32.16 6.46 13.54
C ILE A 169 32.16 6.54 15.07
N ARG A 170 31.86 5.42 15.73
CA ARG A 170 32.01 5.30 17.19
C ARG A 170 33.45 4.87 17.50
N LYS A 171 34.11 5.59 18.39
CA LYS A 171 35.38 5.16 18.98
C LYS A 171 35.07 4.62 20.37
N GLN A 172 35.38 3.35 20.60
CA GLN A 172 35.33 2.74 21.92
C GLN A 172 36.71 2.93 22.57
N THR A 173 36.77 3.71 23.65
CA THR A 173 38.02 3.96 24.38
C THR A 173 38.32 2.90 25.43
N ASP A 174 37.28 2.27 25.98
CA ASP A 174 37.44 1.34 27.09
C ASP A 174 36.87 -0.03 26.74
N ILE A 175 37.74 -1.04 26.81
CA ILE A 175 37.38 -2.46 26.75
C ILE A 175 37.68 -2.99 28.15
N ILE A 176 36.64 -3.20 28.96
CA ILE A 176 36.78 -3.89 30.24
C ILE A 176 36.79 -5.38 29.90
N LEU A 177 37.90 -6.04 30.24
CA LEU A 177 38.04 -7.50 30.17
C LEU A 177 37.65 -8.06 31.54
N GLU A 178 36.61 -8.90 31.58
CA GLU A 178 36.29 -9.74 32.75
C GLU A 178 37.09 -11.04 32.74
#